data_AF-A0A3C0Q856-F1
#
_entry.id   AF-A0A3C0Q856-F1
#
_cell.length_a   1.000
_cell.length_b   1.000
_cell.length_c   1.000
_cell.angle_alpha   90.00
_cell.angle_beta   90.00
_cell.angle_gamma   90.00
#
_symmetry.space_group_name_H-M   'P 1'
#
loop_
_entity.id
_entity.type
_entity.pdbx_description
1 polymer ?
#
loop_
_entity_poly.entity_id
_entity_poly.type
_entity_poly.pdbx_seq_one_letter_code
_entity_poly.pdbx_strand_id
1 'polypeptide(L)'
;MNRFVLSIIMLFFYGVAMASDHYINIVSPDGNSMVDPDSPVAVSGTGKGLFEGNVVIRFEDLDGKLLVQEPTTMHRQDIAAAGEWQTSISLPRPVPESVRLIAFSPSPKDGEAAVTSAPVMLVTSGDTGPALEDTLWKLSEYLSESGELQPVIPDTVIDAQFAAGKVSGSAGCNRYFGGYTSGPKNQLLFDGGMGATQMACVQPVAIQERRYLGLLSGVNSREIRGEQLLLLDKQGELVLKYRAETPLALENTSWQATGINNGRGGVVSSATTQRVIAMFAAGKVSGSAGCNNYSASYEISDSLITIGPVMTSRRQCAEPEGIMAQEQEFLQALAAVTQYRLTADRLELRGSNGSLQVTFSSPAVLR
;
A
#
# COMPACT_ATOMS: atom_id res chain seq x y z
N MET A 1 63.41 6.13 -49.48
CA MET A 1 62.09 6.14 -50.15
C MET A 1 61.02 6.04 -49.09
N ASN A 2 60.43 7.15 -48.63
CA ASN A 2 59.12 7.11 -48.01
C ASN A 2 58.41 8.45 -48.21
N ARG A 3 57.14 8.34 -48.63
CA ARG A 3 56.29 9.40 -49.20
C ARG A 3 55.76 10.37 -48.14
N PHE A 4 55.73 11.66 -48.46
CA PHE A 4 54.93 12.69 -47.78
C PHE A 4 54.04 13.40 -48.82
N VAL A 5 52.71 13.15 -48.80
CA VAL A 5 51.60 14.02 -48.34
C VAL A 5 51.50 15.39 -49.04
N LEU A 6 50.41 15.63 -49.81
CA LEU A 6 49.44 16.72 -49.56
C LEU A 6 48.25 16.75 -50.55
N SER A 7 47.06 16.83 -49.95
CA SER A 7 45.84 17.57 -50.31
C SER A 7 45.20 17.47 -51.70
N ILE A 8 44.00 16.86 -51.72
CA ILE A 8 42.84 17.40 -52.46
C ILE A 8 41.62 17.41 -51.54
N ILE A 9 41.05 18.60 -51.39
CA ILE A 9 39.82 18.93 -50.67
C ILE A 9 38.62 18.38 -51.45
N MET A 10 37.73 17.64 -50.78
CA MET A 10 36.41 17.32 -51.30
C MET A 10 35.37 17.66 -50.22
N LEU A 11 34.60 18.72 -50.49
CA LEU A 11 33.49 19.18 -49.67
C LEU A 11 32.37 18.12 -49.68
N PHE A 12 32.06 17.56 -48.51
CA PHE A 12 30.80 16.86 -48.28
C PHE A 12 29.81 17.86 -47.68
N PHE A 13 28.78 18.20 -48.46
CA PHE A 13 27.59 18.86 -47.95
C PHE A 13 26.92 17.93 -46.92
N TYR A 14 26.87 18.37 -45.67
CA TYR A 14 26.01 17.78 -44.65
C TYR A 14 24.55 17.95 -45.10
N GLY A 15 23.89 16.84 -45.44
CA GLY A 15 22.44 16.81 -45.55
C GLY A 15 21.82 17.13 -44.20
N VAL A 16 21.07 18.23 -44.13
CA VAL A 16 20.18 18.53 -43.02
C VAL A 16 19.08 17.46 -43.03
N ALA A 17 19.00 16.65 -41.99
CA ALA A 17 17.87 15.75 -41.79
C ALA A 17 16.59 16.60 -41.62
N MET A 18 15.68 16.49 -42.58
CA MET A 18 14.34 17.08 -42.49
C MET A 18 13.60 16.42 -41.33
N ALA A 19 13.11 17.20 -40.36
CA ALA A 19 12.19 16.73 -39.35
C ALA A 19 10.92 16.19 -40.03
N SER A 20 10.38 15.04 -39.59
CA SER A 20 9.20 14.43 -40.20
C SER A 20 8.00 15.38 -40.08
N ASP A 21 7.28 15.60 -41.19
CA ASP A 21 6.16 16.55 -41.25
C ASP A 21 4.89 16.05 -40.51
N HIS A 22 4.94 14.81 -40.01
CA HIS A 22 3.89 14.12 -39.29
C HIS A 22 4.45 13.58 -37.97
N TYR A 23 3.81 13.89 -36.85
CA TYR A 23 4.23 13.40 -35.52
C TYR A 23 3.08 13.43 -34.52
N ILE A 24 3.22 12.62 -33.47
CA ILE A 24 2.46 12.71 -32.23
C ILE A 24 3.46 12.71 -31.08
N ASN A 25 3.31 13.63 -30.14
CA ASN A 25 4.12 13.69 -28.94
C ASN A 25 3.23 13.76 -27.71
N ILE A 26 3.53 12.95 -26.70
CA ILE A 26 2.89 13.01 -25.38
C ILE A 26 3.65 14.06 -24.57
N VAL A 27 2.93 15.03 -24.01
CA VAL A 27 3.48 16.09 -23.16
C VAL A 27 3.28 15.76 -21.69
N SER A 28 2.12 15.18 -21.34
CA SER A 28 1.81 14.74 -19.98
C SER A 28 0.92 13.49 -20.02
N PRO A 29 1.09 12.53 -19.10
CA PRO A 29 2.19 12.43 -18.14
C PRO A 29 3.54 12.15 -18.83
N ASP A 30 4.64 12.55 -18.20
CA ASP A 30 6.00 12.28 -18.66
C ASP A 30 6.60 11.02 -17.98
N GLY A 31 7.78 10.57 -18.41
CA GLY A 31 8.39 9.33 -17.89
C GLY A 31 8.80 9.36 -16.42
N ASN A 32 8.76 10.52 -15.76
CA ASN A 32 9.02 10.67 -14.33
C ASN A 32 7.73 10.80 -13.51
N SER A 33 6.58 10.86 -14.19
CA SER A 33 5.29 11.04 -13.56
C SER A 33 4.85 9.75 -12.88
N MET A 34 4.41 9.88 -11.64
CA MET A 34 3.71 8.82 -10.92
C MET A 34 2.22 8.98 -11.18
N VAL A 35 1.58 7.91 -11.66
CA VAL A 35 0.16 7.92 -11.99
C VAL A 35 -0.63 7.30 -10.86
N ASP A 36 -1.61 8.03 -10.33
CA ASP A 36 -2.60 7.48 -9.40
C ASP A 36 -3.68 6.70 -10.18
N PRO A 37 -3.72 5.36 -10.06
CA PRO A 37 -4.72 4.56 -10.77
C PRO A 37 -6.15 4.73 -10.22
N ASP A 38 -6.36 5.39 -9.06
CA ASP A 38 -7.68 5.72 -8.51
C ASP A 38 -8.28 7.02 -9.07
N SER A 39 -7.50 7.79 -9.81
CA SER A 39 -7.91 9.07 -10.39
C SER A 39 -7.84 9.02 -11.93
N PRO A 40 -8.80 9.62 -12.67
CA PRO A 40 -8.69 9.73 -14.13
C PRO A 40 -7.37 10.40 -14.53
N VAL A 41 -6.59 9.70 -15.36
CA VAL A 41 -5.27 10.16 -15.79
C VAL A 41 -5.46 11.18 -16.90
N ALA A 42 -5.12 12.44 -16.63
CA ALA A 42 -5.10 13.49 -17.64
C ALA A 42 -3.91 13.24 -18.59
N VAL A 43 -4.22 12.96 -19.86
CA VAL A 43 -3.21 12.75 -20.90
C VAL A 43 -3.32 13.89 -21.90
N SER A 44 -2.20 14.54 -22.20
CA SER A 44 -2.12 15.62 -23.17
C SER A 44 -0.88 15.52 -24.05
N GLY A 45 -0.95 16.16 -25.21
CA GLY A 45 0.16 16.18 -26.13
C GLY A 45 -0.04 17.10 -27.32
N THR A 46 0.87 16.98 -28.26
CA THR A 46 0.85 17.73 -29.53
C THR A 46 0.92 16.76 -30.71
N GLY A 47 0.50 17.23 -31.87
CA GLY A 47 0.65 16.47 -33.11
C GLY A 47 0.62 17.35 -34.34
N LYS A 48 1.03 16.79 -35.47
CA LYS A 48 0.96 17.42 -36.79
C LYS A 48 0.74 16.35 -37.85
N GLY A 49 -0.02 16.69 -38.91
CA GLY A 49 -0.23 15.80 -40.05
C GLY A 49 -1.10 14.57 -39.77
N LEU A 50 -1.94 14.60 -38.74
CA LEU A 50 -2.76 13.44 -38.35
C LEU A 50 -3.99 13.29 -39.25
N PHE A 51 -4.38 12.04 -39.55
CA PHE A 51 -5.58 11.75 -40.32
C PHE A 51 -6.82 12.20 -39.55
N GLU A 52 -7.55 13.17 -40.11
CA GLU A 52 -8.73 13.80 -39.50
C GLU A 52 -8.50 14.44 -38.11
N GLY A 53 -7.23 14.58 -37.68
CA GLY A 53 -6.91 15.00 -36.31
C GLY A 53 -7.17 13.91 -35.25
N ASN A 54 -7.44 12.67 -35.66
CA ASN A 54 -7.73 11.56 -34.75
C ASN A 54 -6.47 11.11 -34.00
N VAL A 55 -6.58 11.02 -32.68
CA VAL A 55 -5.55 10.49 -31.78
C VAL A 55 -6.20 9.40 -30.94
N VAL A 56 -5.58 8.23 -30.86
CA VAL A 56 -5.97 7.16 -29.95
C VAL A 56 -4.90 7.04 -28.89
N ILE A 57 -5.31 7.19 -27.63
CA ILE A 57 -4.43 6.95 -26.49
C ILE A 57 -4.62 5.50 -26.06
N ARG A 58 -3.51 4.80 -25.81
CA ARG A 58 -3.48 3.42 -25.38
C ARG A 58 -2.60 3.28 -24.15
N PHE A 59 -3.14 2.62 -23.12
CA PHE A 59 -2.36 2.05 -22.02
C PHE A 59 -2.24 0.55 -22.21
N GLU A 60 -1.02 0.03 -22.08
CA GLU A 60 -0.71 -1.39 -22.11
C GLU A 60 0.20 -1.75 -20.93
N ASP A 61 0.24 -3.04 -20.55
CA ASP A 61 1.25 -3.53 -19.64
C ASP A 61 2.62 -3.67 -20.34
N LEU A 62 3.65 -4.06 -19.58
CA LEU A 62 5.01 -4.19 -20.11
C LEU A 62 5.17 -5.29 -21.16
N ASP A 63 4.28 -6.28 -21.14
CA ASP A 63 4.20 -7.39 -22.09
C ASP A 63 3.39 -7.03 -23.36
N GLY A 64 2.82 -5.81 -23.42
CA GLY A 64 2.05 -5.30 -24.55
C GLY A 64 0.57 -5.70 -24.54
N LYS A 65 0.05 -6.21 -23.42
CA LYS A 65 -1.38 -6.47 -23.26
C LYS A 65 -2.12 -5.15 -23.08
N LEU A 66 -3.15 -4.96 -23.92
CA LEU A 66 -4.04 -3.81 -23.83
C LEU A 66 -4.74 -3.74 -22.46
N LEU A 67 -4.61 -2.60 -21.79
CA LEU A 67 -5.37 -2.26 -20.58
C LEU A 67 -6.62 -1.47 -20.98
N VAL A 68 -6.43 -0.31 -21.59
CA VAL A 68 -7.51 0.59 -22.03
C VAL A 68 -7.06 1.40 -23.25
N GLN A 69 -8.00 1.76 -24.11
CA GLN A 69 -7.77 2.71 -25.19
C GLN A 69 -8.95 3.66 -25.33
N GLU A 70 -8.67 4.93 -25.56
CA GLU A 70 -9.69 5.96 -25.75
C GLU A 70 -9.31 6.88 -26.91
N PRO A 71 -10.26 7.20 -27.81
CA PRO A 71 -10.04 8.18 -28.87
C PRO A 71 -10.16 9.61 -28.32
N THR A 72 -9.40 10.53 -28.91
CA THR A 72 -9.56 11.99 -28.77
C THR A 72 -9.29 12.66 -30.10
N THR A 73 -9.59 13.96 -30.19
CA THR A 73 -9.35 14.78 -31.38
C THR A 73 -8.37 15.90 -31.07
N MET A 74 -7.47 16.11 -32.01
CA MET A 74 -6.50 17.20 -31.98
C MET A 74 -7.16 18.51 -32.40
N HIS A 75 -7.03 19.52 -31.54
CA HIS A 75 -7.49 20.88 -31.77
C HIS A 75 -6.39 21.68 -32.47
N ARG A 76 -6.72 22.27 -33.63
CA ARG A 76 -5.78 22.97 -34.50
C ARG A 76 -6.45 24.15 -35.20
N GLN A 77 -5.66 25.17 -35.56
CA GLN A 77 -6.15 26.35 -36.29
C GLN A 77 -6.26 26.13 -37.81
N ASP A 78 -5.51 25.17 -38.37
CA ASP A 78 -5.50 24.82 -39.79
C ASP A 78 -5.16 23.33 -39.98
N ILE A 79 -5.55 22.71 -41.09
CA ILE A 79 -5.37 21.30 -41.43
C ILE A 79 -3.90 20.90 -41.50
N ALA A 80 -3.00 21.80 -41.91
CA ALA A 80 -1.56 21.54 -41.95
C ALA A 80 -0.81 22.00 -40.69
N ALA A 81 -1.49 22.67 -39.76
CA ALA A 81 -0.87 23.19 -38.55
C ALA A 81 -0.69 22.11 -37.48
N ALA A 82 0.32 22.30 -36.63
CA ALA A 82 0.41 21.56 -35.39
C ALA A 82 -0.78 21.91 -34.49
N GLY A 83 -1.21 20.95 -33.67
CA GLY A 83 -2.31 21.11 -32.74
C GLY A 83 -2.03 20.43 -31.41
N GLU A 84 -2.90 20.71 -30.45
CA GLU A 84 -2.89 20.13 -29.10
C GLU A 84 -4.05 19.16 -28.94
N TRP A 85 -3.86 18.14 -28.12
CA TRP A 85 -4.90 17.19 -27.77
C TRP A 85 -4.82 16.89 -26.27
N GLN A 86 -5.98 16.58 -25.69
CA GLN A 86 -6.08 16.20 -24.30
C GLN A 86 -7.28 15.27 -24.10
N THR A 87 -7.18 14.38 -23.12
CA THR A 87 -8.31 13.61 -22.59
C THR A 87 -8.02 13.18 -21.14
N SER A 88 -9.01 12.60 -20.47
CA SER A 88 -8.85 11.96 -19.17
C SER A 88 -9.28 10.50 -19.27
N ILE A 89 -8.42 9.58 -18.83
CA ILE A 89 -8.62 8.13 -19.00
C ILE A 89 -8.56 7.45 -17.64
N SER A 90 -9.57 6.64 -17.32
CA SER A 90 -9.57 5.80 -16.13
C SER A 90 -8.91 4.45 -16.43
N LEU A 91 -7.92 4.05 -15.64
CA LEU A 91 -7.25 2.76 -15.79
C LEU A 91 -8.09 1.62 -15.20
N PRO A 92 -8.19 0.47 -15.87
CA PRO A 92 -8.93 -0.68 -15.36
C PRO A 92 -8.15 -1.39 -14.25
N ARG A 93 -8.84 -1.79 -13.18
CA ARG A 93 -8.26 -2.56 -12.07
C ARG A 93 -8.21 -4.07 -12.39
N PRO A 94 -7.17 -4.79 -11.95
CA PRO A 94 -5.95 -4.31 -11.28
C PRO A 94 -4.99 -3.63 -12.26
N VAL A 95 -4.28 -2.60 -11.80
CA VAL A 95 -3.29 -1.89 -12.62
C VAL A 95 -1.87 -2.37 -12.25
N PRO A 96 -1.03 -2.77 -13.23
CA PRO A 96 0.37 -3.13 -12.96
C PRO A 96 1.16 -1.98 -12.33
N GLU A 97 2.24 -2.29 -11.60
CA GLU A 97 3.17 -1.30 -11.01
C GLU A 97 3.80 -0.36 -12.05
N SER A 98 3.84 -0.80 -13.30
CA SER A 98 4.31 0.00 -14.42
C SER A 98 3.47 -0.25 -15.66
N VAL A 99 3.09 0.82 -16.33
CA VAL A 99 2.30 0.78 -17.56
C VAL A 99 3.02 1.55 -18.65
N ARG A 100 2.74 1.18 -19.90
CA ARG A 100 3.23 1.89 -21.08
C ARG A 100 2.08 2.68 -21.71
N LEU A 101 2.31 3.97 -21.88
CA LEU A 101 1.42 4.89 -22.54
C LEU A 101 1.90 5.18 -23.97
N ILE A 102 1.01 5.02 -24.95
CA ILE A 102 1.28 5.30 -26.36
C ILE A 102 0.12 6.12 -26.92
N ALA A 103 0.42 7.10 -27.78
CA ALA A 103 -0.57 7.81 -28.58
C ALA A 103 -0.30 7.55 -30.06
N PHE A 104 -1.33 7.22 -30.83
CA PHE A 104 -1.20 6.96 -32.26
C PHE A 104 -2.38 7.48 -33.07
N SER A 105 -2.18 7.73 -34.38
CA SER A 105 -3.24 8.07 -35.34
C SER A 105 -3.39 6.94 -36.35
N PRO A 106 -4.56 6.27 -36.43
CA PRO A 106 -4.77 5.16 -37.34
C PRO A 106 -4.87 5.60 -38.81
N SER A 107 -4.39 4.75 -39.71
CA SER A 107 -4.45 4.91 -41.16
C SER A 107 -5.86 4.58 -41.69
N PRO A 108 -6.44 5.40 -42.58
CA PRO A 108 -7.74 5.10 -43.20
C PRO A 108 -7.77 3.86 -44.10
N LYS A 109 -6.61 3.31 -44.51
CA LYS A 109 -6.54 2.19 -45.48
C LYS A 109 -6.67 0.83 -44.83
N ASP A 110 -6.13 0.67 -43.62
CA ASP A 110 -5.94 -0.61 -42.93
C ASP A 110 -6.22 -0.54 -41.43
N GLY A 111 -6.45 0.66 -40.86
CA GLY A 111 -6.70 0.86 -39.44
C GLY A 111 -5.45 0.72 -38.56
N GLU A 112 -4.28 0.46 -39.16
CA GLU A 112 -3.00 0.37 -38.44
C GLU A 112 -2.47 1.75 -38.06
N ALA A 113 -1.57 1.81 -37.07
CA ALA A 113 -1.02 3.06 -36.58
C ALA A 113 -0.13 3.73 -37.66
N ALA A 114 -0.62 4.80 -38.28
CA ALA A 114 0.09 5.54 -39.31
C ALA A 114 1.17 6.47 -38.74
N VAL A 115 0.90 7.03 -37.56
CA VAL A 115 1.82 7.89 -36.79
C VAL A 115 1.70 7.47 -35.33
N THR A 116 2.83 7.20 -34.66
CA THR A 116 2.87 6.74 -33.27
C THR A 116 3.87 7.57 -32.47
N SER A 117 3.55 7.90 -31.23
CA SER A 117 4.45 8.58 -30.30
C SER A 117 5.55 7.65 -29.81
N ALA A 118 6.62 8.21 -29.24
CA ALA A 118 7.47 7.42 -28.34
C ALA A 118 6.63 6.91 -27.16
N PRO A 119 6.88 5.69 -26.67
CA PRO A 119 6.20 5.18 -25.48
C PRO A 119 6.66 5.94 -24.24
N VAL A 120 5.74 6.30 -23.37
CA VAL A 120 6.03 6.84 -22.04
C VAL A 120 5.84 5.72 -21.02
N MET A 121 6.91 5.43 -20.28
CA MET A 121 6.89 4.46 -19.19
C MET A 121 6.44 5.19 -17.92
N LEU A 122 5.37 4.71 -17.31
CA LEU A 122 4.78 5.34 -16.15
C LEU A 122 4.83 4.37 -14.99
N VAL A 123 5.27 4.86 -13.84
CA VAL A 123 5.16 4.13 -12.58
C VAL A 123 3.78 4.46 -12.03
N THR A 124 2.99 3.44 -11.72
CA THR A 124 1.75 3.67 -11.01
C THR A 124 2.09 3.81 -9.54
N SER A 125 1.44 4.74 -8.83
CA SER A 125 1.39 4.60 -7.39
C SER A 125 0.72 3.27 -7.15
N GLY A 126 1.54 2.29 -6.75
CA GLY A 126 1.16 0.89 -6.81
C GLY A 126 -0.21 0.68 -6.18
N ASP A 127 -0.88 -0.38 -6.62
CA ASP A 127 -2.00 -0.99 -5.93
C ASP A 127 -1.49 -1.58 -4.59
N THR A 128 -0.87 -0.76 -3.73
CA THR A 128 -0.49 -1.07 -2.35
C THR A 128 -1.70 -0.92 -1.43
N GLY A 129 -2.91 -0.91 -1.99
CA GLY A 129 -4.12 -1.15 -1.22
C GLY A 129 -4.06 -2.58 -0.68
N PRO A 130 -4.44 -2.81 0.58
CA PRO A 130 -4.52 -4.15 1.12
C PRO A 130 -5.42 -5.03 0.25
N ALA A 131 -5.05 -6.29 0.07
CA ALA A 131 -5.89 -7.25 -0.61
C ALA A 131 -7.23 -7.41 0.15
N LEU A 132 -8.30 -7.78 -0.57
CA LEU A 132 -9.59 -8.06 0.08
C LEU A 132 -9.44 -9.16 1.15
N GLU A 133 -8.79 -10.26 0.76
CA GLU A 133 -8.41 -11.37 1.63
C GLU A 133 -7.13 -11.03 2.41
N ASP A 134 -6.90 -11.75 3.52
CA ASP A 134 -5.76 -11.55 4.43
C ASP A 134 -5.66 -10.16 5.09
N THR A 135 -6.68 -9.33 4.90
CA THR A 135 -6.84 -8.03 5.57
C THR A 135 -7.99 -8.08 6.56
N LEU A 136 -7.77 -7.55 7.76
CA LEU A 136 -8.85 -7.26 8.70
C LEU A 136 -9.43 -5.89 8.37
N TRP A 137 -10.69 -5.84 7.96
CA TRP A 137 -11.37 -4.59 7.63
C TRP A 137 -12.24 -4.13 8.79
N LYS A 138 -12.02 -2.94 9.32
CA LYS A 138 -12.90 -2.32 10.33
C LYS A 138 -13.88 -1.36 9.67
N LEU A 139 -15.17 -1.52 9.97
CA LEU A 139 -16.20 -0.66 9.42
C LEU A 139 -16.09 0.73 10.03
N SER A 140 -16.01 1.75 9.19
CA SER A 140 -16.00 3.15 9.62
C SER A 140 -17.37 3.80 9.46
N GLU A 141 -18.04 3.56 8.33
CA GLU A 141 -19.33 4.18 7.99
C GLU A 141 -20.26 3.17 7.33
N TYR A 142 -21.57 3.33 7.54
CA TYR A 142 -22.61 2.52 6.91
C TYR A 142 -23.83 3.36 6.54
N LEU A 143 -24.57 2.91 5.53
CA LEU A 143 -25.80 3.57 5.12
C LEU A 143 -26.90 3.36 6.17
N SER A 144 -27.36 4.43 6.80
CA SER A 144 -28.45 4.41 7.78
C SER A 144 -29.79 4.04 7.13
N GLU A 145 -30.83 3.82 7.94
CA GLU A 145 -32.19 3.65 7.43
C GLU A 145 -32.75 4.93 6.78
N SER A 146 -32.23 6.12 7.11
CA SER A 146 -32.60 7.38 6.46
C SER A 146 -31.94 7.58 5.09
N GLY A 147 -31.04 6.68 4.68
CA GLY A 147 -30.32 6.79 3.41
C GLY A 147 -29.10 7.69 3.46
N GLU A 148 -28.60 8.02 4.65
CA GLU A 148 -27.37 8.81 4.83
C GLU A 148 -26.24 7.91 5.35
N LEU A 149 -25.01 8.13 4.91
CA LEU A 149 -23.85 7.48 5.50
C LEU A 149 -23.60 8.06 6.90
N GLN A 150 -23.48 7.18 7.89
CA GLN A 150 -23.19 7.57 9.26
C GLN A 150 -22.06 6.71 9.85
N PRO A 151 -21.29 7.25 10.81
CA PRO A 151 -20.24 6.49 11.46
C PRO A 151 -20.81 5.36 12.32
N VAL A 152 -19.99 4.34 12.57
CA VAL A 152 -20.31 3.31 13.55
C VAL A 152 -20.47 3.91 14.96
N ILE A 153 -21.34 3.31 15.79
CA ILE A 153 -21.51 3.73 17.19
C ILE A 153 -20.15 3.60 17.92
N PRO A 154 -19.68 4.63 18.65
CA PRO A 154 -18.45 4.54 19.44
C PRO A 154 -18.42 3.31 20.35
N ASP A 155 -17.23 2.75 20.58
CA ASP A 155 -16.99 1.56 21.40
C ASP A 155 -17.67 0.27 20.90
N THR A 156 -18.24 0.27 19.69
CA THR A 156 -18.65 -0.95 18.99
C THR A 156 -17.56 -1.40 18.01
N VAL A 157 -17.35 -2.71 17.89
CA VAL A 157 -16.44 -3.28 16.90
C VAL A 157 -17.26 -3.97 15.82
N ILE A 158 -17.25 -3.38 14.62
CA ILE A 158 -17.75 -4.03 13.42
C ILE A 158 -16.59 -4.25 12.46
N ASP A 159 -16.34 -5.50 12.10
CA ASP A 159 -15.22 -5.89 11.27
C ASP A 159 -15.59 -6.97 10.24
N ALA A 160 -14.74 -7.15 9.24
CA ALA A 160 -14.87 -8.18 8.22
C ALA A 160 -13.51 -8.76 7.88
N GLN A 161 -13.41 -10.08 7.90
CA GLN A 161 -12.28 -10.82 7.39
C GLN A 161 -12.76 -11.77 6.28
N PHE A 162 -12.14 -11.64 5.12
CA PHE A 162 -12.43 -12.44 3.94
C PHE A 162 -11.32 -13.48 3.76
N ALA A 163 -11.71 -14.74 3.58
CA ALA A 163 -10.78 -15.82 3.26
C ALA A 163 -11.52 -16.95 2.56
N ALA A 164 -11.00 -17.41 1.42
CA ALA A 164 -11.46 -18.61 0.74
C ALA A 164 -13.00 -18.66 0.52
N GLY A 165 -13.58 -17.55 0.04
CA GLY A 165 -15.02 -17.45 -0.24
C GLY A 165 -15.90 -17.36 1.00
N LYS A 166 -15.34 -17.09 2.18
CA LYS A 166 -16.07 -16.87 3.42
C LYS A 166 -15.75 -15.51 4.03
N VAL A 167 -16.78 -14.84 4.51
CA VAL A 167 -16.66 -13.64 5.33
C VAL A 167 -17.02 -13.99 6.77
N SER A 168 -16.30 -13.42 7.73
CA SER A 168 -16.68 -13.50 9.14
C SER A 168 -16.19 -12.27 9.90
N GLY A 169 -16.81 -12.00 11.05
CA GLY A 169 -16.39 -10.87 11.88
C GLY A 169 -17.29 -10.64 13.09
N SER A 170 -17.15 -9.46 13.66
CA SER A 170 -18.04 -8.86 14.64
C SER A 170 -19.02 -7.91 13.95
N ALA A 171 -20.29 -7.95 14.34
CA ALA A 171 -21.34 -7.03 13.91
C ALA A 171 -21.73 -6.04 15.03
N GLY A 172 -20.79 -5.76 15.94
CA GLY A 172 -20.94 -4.83 17.06
C GLY A 172 -21.27 -5.56 18.36
N CYS A 173 -22.36 -6.34 18.34
CA CYS A 173 -22.77 -7.17 19.47
C CYS A 173 -22.55 -8.65 19.18
N ASN A 174 -23.04 -9.17 18.05
CA ASN A 174 -22.94 -10.56 17.65
C ASN A 174 -21.74 -10.82 16.74
N ARG A 175 -21.28 -12.08 16.76
CA ARG A 175 -20.39 -12.59 15.71
C ARG A 175 -21.23 -12.98 14.51
N TYR A 176 -20.74 -12.72 13.29
CA TYR A 176 -21.41 -13.09 12.06
C TYR A 176 -20.48 -13.85 11.10
N PHE A 177 -21.09 -14.56 10.16
CA PHE A 177 -20.41 -15.31 9.12
C PHE A 177 -21.30 -15.48 7.88
N GLY A 178 -20.70 -15.66 6.72
CA GLY A 178 -21.40 -15.90 5.46
C GLY A 178 -20.47 -16.37 4.34
N GLY A 179 -21.05 -16.83 3.24
CA GLY A 179 -20.31 -17.07 2.00
C GLY A 179 -20.22 -15.80 1.16
N TYR A 180 -19.20 -15.70 0.32
CA TYR A 180 -19.17 -14.73 -0.77
C TYR A 180 -18.57 -15.34 -2.04
N THR A 181 -19.02 -14.81 -3.17
CA THR A 181 -18.45 -15.05 -4.48
C THR A 181 -17.84 -13.76 -5.02
N SER A 182 -16.56 -13.82 -5.41
CA SER A 182 -15.90 -12.75 -6.16
C SER A 182 -15.98 -13.03 -7.66
N GLY A 183 -16.44 -12.04 -8.43
CA GLY A 183 -16.62 -12.15 -9.88
C GLY A 183 -15.76 -11.14 -10.67
N PRO A 184 -15.89 -11.12 -12.01
CA PRO A 184 -15.20 -10.15 -12.86
C PRO A 184 -15.63 -8.71 -12.53
N LYS A 185 -14.79 -7.72 -12.89
CA LYS A 185 -15.06 -6.26 -12.69
C LYS A 185 -15.38 -5.89 -11.23
N ASN A 186 -14.61 -6.41 -10.28
CA ASN A 186 -14.77 -6.15 -8.84
C ASN A 186 -16.15 -6.54 -8.28
N GLN A 187 -16.86 -7.47 -8.92
CA GLN A 187 -18.10 -8.00 -8.37
C GLN A 187 -17.80 -8.73 -7.05
N LEU A 188 -18.61 -8.43 -6.03
CA LEU A 188 -18.60 -9.12 -4.74
C LEU A 188 -20.05 -9.38 -4.36
N LEU A 189 -20.44 -10.65 -4.31
CA LEU A 189 -21.78 -11.08 -3.96
C LEU A 189 -21.69 -11.89 -2.67
N PHE A 190 -22.55 -11.60 -1.70
CA PHE A 190 -22.67 -12.43 -0.52
C PHE A 190 -23.71 -13.53 -0.76
N ASP A 191 -23.34 -14.76 -0.46
CA ASP A 191 -24.16 -15.93 -0.76
C ASP A 191 -25.24 -16.10 0.33
N GLY A 192 -26.50 -15.97 -0.06
CA GLY A 192 -27.62 -16.11 0.85
C GLY A 192 -27.66 -15.01 1.92
N GLY A 193 -28.24 -15.34 3.09
CA GLY A 193 -28.26 -14.43 4.24
C GLY A 193 -27.06 -14.65 5.16
N MET A 194 -26.64 -13.59 5.86
CA MET A 194 -25.59 -13.69 6.88
C MET A 194 -26.11 -14.45 8.10
N GLY A 195 -25.32 -15.41 8.59
CA GLY A 195 -25.54 -16.05 9.89
C GLY A 195 -24.96 -15.18 11.00
N ALA A 196 -25.62 -15.13 12.16
CA ALA A 196 -25.13 -14.43 13.34
C ALA A 196 -25.48 -15.18 14.63
N THR A 197 -24.66 -14.98 15.67
CA THR A 197 -25.03 -15.40 17.02
C THR A 197 -26.26 -14.61 17.52
N GLN A 198 -26.90 -15.06 18.59
CA GLN A 198 -28.10 -14.42 19.14
C GLN A 198 -27.89 -13.97 20.59
N MET A 199 -26.89 -13.11 20.82
CA MET A 199 -26.71 -12.43 22.10
C MET A 199 -27.77 -11.34 22.28
N ALA A 200 -28.14 -11.08 23.53
CA ALA A 200 -29.06 -10.00 23.88
C ALA A 200 -28.33 -8.65 23.79
N CYS A 201 -28.55 -7.93 22.69
CA CYS A 201 -27.92 -6.64 22.43
C CYS A 201 -28.77 -5.49 22.98
N VAL A 202 -28.12 -4.52 23.60
CA VAL A 202 -28.76 -3.26 24.00
C VAL A 202 -28.96 -2.33 22.80
N GLN A 203 -29.93 -1.43 22.90
CA GLN A 203 -30.10 -0.35 21.93
C GLN A 203 -29.09 0.78 22.21
N PRO A 204 -28.57 1.47 21.18
CA PRO A 204 -28.91 1.36 19.74
C PRO A 204 -28.09 0.33 18.95
N VAL A 205 -27.22 -0.45 19.60
CA VAL A 205 -26.32 -1.42 18.94
C VAL A 205 -27.09 -2.49 18.17
N ALA A 206 -28.22 -2.98 18.70
CA ALA A 206 -29.08 -3.93 17.98
C ALA A 206 -29.65 -3.38 16.66
N ILE A 207 -29.94 -2.07 16.57
CA ILE A 207 -30.40 -1.45 15.32
C ILE A 207 -29.25 -1.38 14.31
N GLN A 208 -28.07 -0.92 14.74
CA GLN A 208 -26.86 -0.88 13.91
C GLN A 208 -26.51 -2.26 13.36
N GLU A 209 -26.48 -3.29 14.21
CA GLU A 209 -26.17 -4.68 13.82
C GLU A 209 -27.12 -5.18 12.72
N ARG A 210 -28.43 -5.04 12.92
CA ARG A 210 -29.42 -5.48 11.92
C ARG A 210 -29.27 -4.71 10.62
N ARG A 211 -29.02 -3.40 10.69
CA ARG A 211 -28.80 -2.57 9.50
C ARG A 211 -27.55 -3.04 8.75
N TYR A 212 -26.45 -3.22 9.45
CA TYR A 212 -25.19 -3.72 8.90
C TYR A 212 -25.36 -5.08 8.19
N LEU A 213 -25.93 -6.08 8.87
CA LEU A 213 -26.14 -7.41 8.29
C LEU A 213 -27.12 -7.38 7.10
N GLY A 214 -28.12 -6.49 7.14
CA GLY A 214 -29.03 -6.27 6.02
C GLY A 214 -28.35 -5.68 4.78
N LEU A 215 -27.43 -4.73 4.96
CA LEU A 215 -26.69 -4.09 3.87
C LEU A 215 -25.77 -5.08 3.14
N LEU A 216 -25.16 -6.04 3.85
CA LEU A 216 -24.30 -7.06 3.22
C LEU A 216 -25.04 -7.84 2.11
N SER A 217 -26.30 -8.17 2.33
CA SER A 217 -27.14 -8.87 1.33
C SER A 217 -27.41 -8.03 0.08
N GLY A 218 -27.25 -6.70 0.15
CA GLY A 218 -27.46 -5.77 -0.95
C GLY A 218 -26.22 -5.45 -1.77
N VAL A 219 -25.03 -5.87 -1.31
CA VAL A 219 -23.75 -5.58 -1.98
C VAL A 219 -23.69 -6.30 -3.32
N ASN A 220 -23.24 -5.58 -4.34
CA ASN A 220 -23.06 -6.09 -5.69
C ASN A 220 -21.61 -5.95 -6.18
N SER A 221 -20.91 -4.92 -5.71
CA SER A 221 -19.52 -4.65 -6.10
C SER A 221 -18.71 -4.11 -4.94
N ARG A 222 -17.40 -4.22 -5.08
CA ARG A 222 -16.43 -3.64 -4.17
C ARG A 222 -15.50 -2.69 -4.89
N GLU A 223 -14.94 -1.75 -4.15
CA GLU A 223 -13.79 -0.97 -4.58
C GLU A 223 -12.80 -0.87 -3.42
N ILE A 224 -11.51 -0.99 -3.71
CA ILE A 224 -10.45 -0.73 -2.74
C ILE A 224 -9.73 0.52 -3.22
N ARG A 225 -9.68 1.56 -2.36
CA ARG A 225 -9.03 2.84 -2.64
C ARG A 225 -8.11 3.19 -1.48
N GLY A 226 -6.80 3.15 -1.69
CA GLY A 226 -5.82 3.20 -0.60
C GLY A 226 -6.11 2.15 0.48
N GLU A 227 -6.21 2.57 1.76
CA GLU A 227 -6.57 1.68 2.88
C GLU A 227 -8.09 1.54 3.11
N GLN A 228 -8.93 1.89 2.13
CA GLN A 228 -10.40 1.80 2.27
C GLN A 228 -10.97 0.68 1.41
N LEU A 229 -11.89 -0.09 1.99
CA LEU A 229 -12.77 -1.00 1.26
C LEU A 229 -14.16 -0.38 1.22
N LEU A 230 -14.64 -0.11 0.02
CA LEU A 230 -15.97 0.41 -0.28
C LEU A 230 -16.82 -0.74 -0.82
N LEU A 231 -17.97 -0.99 -0.22
CA LEU A 231 -18.96 -1.92 -0.75
C LEU A 231 -20.15 -1.14 -1.29
N LEU A 232 -20.52 -1.44 -2.53
CA LEU A 232 -21.55 -0.72 -3.26
C LEU A 232 -22.70 -1.66 -3.60
N ASP A 233 -23.92 -1.12 -3.61
CA ASP A 233 -25.11 -1.85 -3.99
C ASP A 233 -25.25 -2.04 -5.52
N LYS A 234 -26.41 -2.53 -5.96
CA LYS A 234 -26.70 -2.77 -7.39
C LYS A 234 -26.84 -1.48 -8.19
N GLN A 235 -27.11 -0.36 -7.54
CA GLN A 235 -27.23 0.96 -8.13
C GLN A 235 -25.85 1.66 -8.21
N GLY A 236 -24.83 1.11 -7.55
CA GLY A 236 -23.50 1.71 -7.45
C GLY A 236 -23.39 2.71 -6.30
N GLU A 237 -24.34 2.69 -5.35
CA GLU A 237 -24.31 3.57 -4.19
C GLU A 237 -23.50 2.93 -3.06
N LEU A 238 -22.71 3.75 -2.35
CA LEU A 238 -21.89 3.31 -1.24
C LEU A 238 -22.77 2.91 -0.05
N VAL A 239 -22.70 1.64 0.36
CA VAL A 239 -23.49 1.13 1.49
C VAL A 239 -22.66 0.84 2.74
N LEU A 240 -21.40 0.41 2.56
CA LEU A 240 -20.48 0.11 3.67
C LEU A 240 -19.09 0.61 3.31
N LYS A 241 -18.47 1.33 4.24
CA LYS A 241 -17.10 1.81 4.11
C LYS A 241 -16.28 1.29 5.27
N TYR A 242 -15.21 0.59 4.94
CA TYR A 242 -14.24 0.06 5.87
C TYR A 242 -12.90 0.76 5.71
N ARG A 243 -12.07 0.61 6.74
CA ARG A 243 -10.64 0.86 6.71
C ARG A 243 -9.90 -0.43 6.99
N ALA A 244 -8.80 -0.67 6.31
CA ALA A 244 -7.88 -1.73 6.67
C ALA A 244 -7.34 -1.47 8.08
N GLU A 245 -7.43 -2.47 8.94
CA GLU A 245 -6.67 -2.48 10.17
C GLU A 245 -5.23 -2.75 9.79
N THR A 246 -4.39 -1.73 9.83
CA THR A 246 -2.94 -1.90 9.69
C THR A 246 -2.48 -2.78 10.85
N PRO A 247 -1.95 -4.00 10.60
CA PRO A 247 -1.41 -4.81 11.67
C PRO A 247 -0.30 -4.00 12.36
N LEU A 248 -0.30 -3.98 13.68
CA LEU A 248 0.81 -3.42 14.44
C LEU A 248 2.10 -4.13 14.01
N ALA A 249 2.96 -3.41 13.30
CA ALA A 249 4.25 -3.89 12.88
C ALA A 249 5.30 -3.47 13.89
N LEU A 250 6.23 -4.39 14.19
CA LEU A 250 7.39 -4.06 15.03
C LEU A 250 8.40 -3.19 14.25
N GLU A 251 8.44 -3.31 12.93
CA GLU A 251 9.30 -2.52 12.05
C GLU A 251 9.00 -1.00 12.13
N ASN A 252 10.04 -0.18 12.09
CA ASN A 252 9.99 1.29 12.24
C ASN A 252 9.39 1.79 13.57
N THR A 253 9.63 1.06 14.66
CA THR A 253 9.16 1.45 16.00
C THR A 253 10.31 1.69 16.98
N SER A 254 10.04 2.48 18.02
CA SER A 254 10.96 2.75 19.13
C SER A 254 10.27 2.48 20.45
N TRP A 255 10.97 1.86 21.38
CA TRP A 255 10.41 1.35 22.64
C TRP A 255 11.33 1.66 23.80
N GLN A 256 10.77 2.09 24.92
CA GLN A 256 11.50 2.29 26.18
C GLN A 256 11.19 1.15 27.14
N ALA A 257 12.23 0.53 27.72
CA ALA A 257 12.02 -0.63 28.60
C ALA A 257 11.35 -0.20 29.91
N THR A 258 10.39 -1.00 30.34
CA THR A 258 9.67 -0.87 31.61
C THR A 258 10.03 -2.00 32.58
N GLY A 259 10.58 -3.10 32.09
CA GLY A 259 11.04 -4.23 32.90
C GLY A 259 12.00 -5.15 32.15
N ILE A 260 13.00 -5.69 32.87
CA ILE A 260 14.02 -6.61 32.33
C ILE A 260 14.08 -7.86 33.21
N ASN A 261 14.19 -9.04 32.61
CA ASN A 261 14.40 -10.29 33.34
C ASN A 261 15.81 -10.32 33.95
N ASN A 262 15.88 -10.48 35.27
CA ASN A 262 17.13 -10.48 36.03
C ASN A 262 17.90 -11.81 36.00
N GLY A 263 17.51 -12.75 35.12
CA GLY A 263 18.10 -14.09 35.03
C GLY A 263 17.74 -15.03 36.18
N ARG A 264 16.93 -14.60 37.15
CA ARG A 264 16.47 -15.39 38.32
C ARG A 264 14.97 -15.67 38.27
N GLY A 265 14.36 -15.51 37.10
CA GLY A 265 12.94 -15.77 36.86
C GLY A 265 12.01 -14.58 37.14
N GLY A 266 12.54 -13.40 37.46
CA GLY A 266 11.76 -12.19 37.72
C GLY A 266 12.07 -11.07 36.73
N VAL A 267 11.02 -10.42 36.21
CA VAL A 267 11.14 -9.15 35.49
C VAL A 267 11.12 -8.01 36.50
N VAL A 268 12.20 -7.24 36.55
CA VAL A 268 12.39 -6.14 37.51
C VAL A 268 12.36 -4.80 36.80
N SER A 269 11.83 -3.80 37.48
CA SER A 269 11.79 -2.41 37.04
C SER A 269 12.57 -1.54 37.99
N SER A 270 13.35 -0.60 37.46
CA SER A 270 14.16 0.35 38.22
C SER A 270 14.27 1.67 37.47
N ALA A 271 14.81 2.70 38.13
CA ALA A 271 15.08 3.99 37.49
C ALA A 271 16.11 3.88 36.34
N THR A 272 16.94 2.82 36.32
CA THR A 272 17.88 2.56 35.22
C THR A 272 17.24 1.80 34.06
N THR A 273 16.10 1.13 34.27
CA THR A 273 15.44 0.33 33.23
C THR A 273 15.00 1.21 32.05
N GLN A 274 14.51 2.42 32.32
CA GLN A 274 14.10 3.39 31.31
C GLN A 274 15.24 3.91 30.41
N ARG A 275 16.51 3.65 30.76
CA ARG A 275 17.65 3.96 29.88
C ARG A 275 17.85 2.94 28.76
N VAL A 276 17.15 1.81 28.83
CA VAL A 276 17.16 0.81 27.77
C VAL A 276 16.14 1.18 26.70
N ILE A 277 16.62 1.32 25.47
CA ILE A 277 15.84 1.70 24.29
C ILE A 277 16.00 0.61 23.24
N ALA A 278 14.89 0.21 22.61
CA ALA A 278 14.88 -0.71 21.48
C ALA A 278 14.20 -0.06 20.28
N MET A 279 14.98 0.16 19.23
CA MET A 279 14.53 0.63 17.92
C MET A 279 14.61 -0.51 16.94
N PHE A 280 13.48 -0.81 16.29
CA PHE A 280 13.36 -1.86 15.27
C PHE A 280 13.24 -1.19 13.92
N ALA A 281 14.24 -1.37 13.06
CA ALA A 281 14.25 -0.82 11.70
C ALA A 281 15.24 -1.58 10.81
N ALA A 282 14.91 -1.71 9.54
CA ALA A 282 15.65 -2.44 8.50
C ALA A 282 16.10 -3.84 8.95
N GLY A 283 15.21 -4.62 9.60
CA GLY A 283 15.53 -5.96 10.09
C GLY A 283 16.55 -6.01 11.22
N LYS A 284 16.75 -4.88 11.93
CA LYS A 284 17.72 -4.73 13.01
C LYS A 284 17.06 -4.13 14.26
N VAL A 285 17.35 -4.72 15.42
CA VAL A 285 17.04 -4.14 16.73
C VAL A 285 18.29 -3.45 17.25
N SER A 286 18.18 -2.19 17.65
CA SER A 286 19.31 -1.40 18.13
C SER A 286 18.90 -0.35 19.15
N GLY A 287 19.85 0.18 19.90
CA GLY A 287 19.59 1.26 20.84
C GLY A 287 20.57 1.26 22.00
N SER A 288 20.11 1.79 23.13
CA SER A 288 20.85 1.79 24.40
C SER A 288 20.50 0.56 25.22
N ALA A 289 21.50 -0.14 25.74
CA ALA A 289 21.36 -1.21 26.74
C ALA A 289 21.53 -0.67 28.18
N GLY A 290 21.59 0.65 28.35
CA GLY A 290 21.78 1.33 29.64
C GLY A 290 23.08 2.13 29.67
N CYS A 291 24.23 1.46 29.56
CA CYS A 291 25.56 2.10 29.49
C CYS A 291 26.11 2.12 28.05
N ASN A 292 25.99 0.99 27.36
CA ASN A 292 26.47 0.75 26.02
C ASN A 292 25.35 0.78 24.99
N ASN A 293 25.72 1.09 23.76
CA ASN A 293 24.84 0.85 22.63
C ASN A 293 24.94 -0.61 22.20
N TYR A 294 23.83 -1.16 21.73
CA TYR A 294 23.78 -2.52 21.22
C TYR A 294 23.11 -2.56 19.85
N SER A 295 23.33 -3.66 19.14
CA SER A 295 22.51 -4.04 18.02
C SER A 295 22.54 -5.53 17.69
N ALA A 296 21.45 -6.03 17.13
CA ALA A 296 21.33 -7.38 16.58
C ALA A 296 20.41 -7.38 15.36
N SER A 297 20.58 -8.33 14.44
CA SER A 297 19.55 -8.60 13.44
C SER A 297 18.32 -9.22 14.10
N TYR A 298 17.15 -9.06 13.49
CA TYR A 298 15.97 -9.81 13.85
C TYR A 298 15.19 -10.26 12.61
N GLU A 299 14.49 -11.39 12.76
CA GLU A 299 13.55 -11.89 11.77
C GLU A 299 12.23 -12.20 12.46
N ILE A 300 11.11 -11.85 11.82
CA ILE A 300 9.75 -12.11 12.31
C ILE A 300 9.07 -13.13 11.40
N SER A 301 8.40 -14.11 12.01
CA SER A 301 7.49 -15.02 11.35
C SER A 301 6.27 -15.19 12.25
N ASP A 302 5.12 -14.66 11.83
CA ASP A 302 3.89 -14.58 12.62
C ASP A 302 4.08 -13.90 13.99
N SER A 303 4.06 -14.66 15.07
CA SER A 303 4.27 -14.19 16.46
C SER A 303 5.63 -14.58 17.03
N LEU A 304 6.47 -15.21 16.20
CA LEU A 304 7.84 -15.59 16.53
C LEU A 304 8.78 -14.47 16.10
N ILE A 305 9.81 -14.26 16.92
CA ILE A 305 10.91 -13.36 16.59
C ILE A 305 12.22 -14.07 16.92
N THR A 306 13.16 -14.06 15.97
CA THR A 306 14.51 -14.58 16.17
C THR A 306 15.47 -13.42 16.26
N ILE A 307 16.19 -13.30 17.38
CA ILE A 307 17.24 -12.30 17.55
C ILE A 307 18.59 -12.92 17.21
N GLY A 308 19.32 -12.30 16.29
CA GLY A 308 20.67 -12.71 15.92
C GLY A 308 21.71 -12.38 16.99
N PRO A 309 23.00 -12.62 16.71
CA PRO A 309 24.09 -12.30 17.62
C PRO A 309 24.08 -10.81 18.01
N VAL A 310 24.12 -10.53 19.31
CA VAL A 310 24.10 -9.16 19.84
C VAL A 310 25.51 -8.59 19.88
N MET A 311 25.70 -7.46 19.21
CA MET A 311 26.93 -6.66 19.23
C MET A 311 26.77 -5.47 20.17
N THR A 312 27.80 -5.15 20.95
CA THR A 312 27.76 -4.04 21.92
C THR A 312 29.02 -3.19 21.86
N SER A 313 28.89 -1.89 22.21
CA SER A 313 30.06 -1.08 22.55
C SER A 313 30.66 -1.52 23.89
N ARG A 314 31.91 -1.14 24.17
CA ARG A 314 32.64 -1.52 25.39
C ARG A 314 33.06 -0.32 26.24
N ARG A 315 32.09 0.49 26.63
CA ARG A 315 32.24 1.55 27.64
C ARG A 315 32.04 0.96 29.02
N GLN A 316 32.70 1.56 30.00
CA GLN A 316 32.48 1.29 31.42
C GLN A 316 31.80 2.50 32.04
N CYS A 317 30.64 2.29 32.66
CA CYS A 317 29.91 3.33 33.38
C CYS A 317 29.91 3.01 34.87
N ALA A 318 30.29 3.99 35.70
CA ALA A 318 30.23 3.88 37.15
C ALA A 318 28.86 4.32 37.72
N GLU A 319 28.15 5.19 36.98
CA GLU A 319 26.88 5.75 37.40
C GLU A 319 25.79 5.56 36.32
N PRO A 320 24.54 5.28 36.72
CA PRO A 320 24.10 4.98 38.09
C PRO A 320 24.61 3.62 38.58
N GLU A 321 24.62 3.42 39.90
CA GLU A 321 25.02 2.14 40.49
C GLU A 321 24.21 0.97 39.88
N GLY A 322 24.90 -0.12 39.52
CA GLY A 322 24.28 -1.30 38.93
C GLY A 322 24.00 -1.23 37.42
N ILE A 323 24.28 -0.11 36.74
CA ILE A 323 23.98 0.04 35.29
C ILE A 323 24.64 -1.02 34.41
N MET A 324 25.87 -1.42 34.74
CA MET A 324 26.59 -2.48 34.01
C MET A 324 25.98 -3.86 34.23
N ALA A 325 25.45 -4.13 35.43
CA ALA A 325 24.78 -5.40 35.74
C ALA A 325 23.43 -5.49 35.00
N GLN A 326 22.64 -4.41 35.02
CA GLN A 326 21.39 -4.32 34.26
C GLN A 326 21.63 -4.51 32.76
N GLU A 327 22.68 -3.90 32.21
CA GLU A 327 23.05 -4.09 30.80
C GLU A 327 23.27 -5.58 30.47
N GLN A 328 24.03 -6.29 31.31
CA GLN A 328 24.26 -7.71 31.12
C GLN A 328 22.96 -8.54 31.21
N GLU A 329 22.09 -8.23 32.17
CA GLU A 329 20.77 -8.86 32.32
C GLU A 329 19.91 -8.63 31.07
N PHE A 330 19.89 -7.39 30.54
CA PHE A 330 19.16 -7.06 29.32
C PHE A 330 19.68 -7.83 28.11
N LEU A 331 20.99 -7.91 27.91
CA LEU A 331 21.59 -8.61 26.78
C LEU A 331 21.31 -10.13 26.85
N GLN A 332 21.34 -10.71 28.06
CA GLN A 332 20.97 -12.11 28.28
C GLN A 332 19.49 -12.35 28.00
N ALA A 333 18.62 -11.47 28.51
CA ALA A 333 17.18 -11.55 28.28
C ALA A 333 16.84 -11.44 26.79
N LEU A 334 17.48 -10.50 26.08
CA LEU A 334 17.31 -10.28 24.64
C LEU A 334 17.75 -11.51 23.81
N ALA A 335 18.85 -12.15 24.18
CA ALA A 335 19.34 -13.35 23.52
C ALA A 335 18.43 -14.58 23.75
N ALA A 336 17.60 -14.57 24.80
CA ALA A 336 16.66 -15.65 25.11
C ALA A 336 15.29 -15.48 24.43
N VAL A 337 15.07 -14.39 23.68
CA VAL A 337 13.78 -14.08 23.04
C VAL A 337 13.54 -15.00 21.84
N THR A 338 12.33 -15.56 21.79
CA THR A 338 11.84 -16.36 20.65
C THR A 338 10.43 -15.94 20.21
N GLN A 339 9.75 -15.11 20.99
CA GLN A 339 8.35 -14.72 20.80
C GLN A 339 8.18 -13.26 21.17
N TYR A 340 7.20 -12.60 20.56
CA TYR A 340 6.80 -11.25 20.95
C TYR A 340 5.29 -11.10 21.03
N ARG A 341 4.84 -10.13 21.82
CA ARG A 341 3.46 -9.65 21.83
C ARG A 341 3.46 -8.14 21.73
N LEU A 342 2.71 -7.62 20.77
CA LEU A 342 2.67 -6.20 20.45
C LEU A 342 1.23 -5.67 20.57
N THR A 343 1.07 -4.56 21.28
CA THR A 343 -0.13 -3.70 21.29
C THR A 343 0.28 -2.28 20.91
N ALA A 344 -0.69 -1.36 20.82
CA ALA A 344 -0.44 0.03 20.45
C ALA A 344 0.55 0.75 21.38
N ASP A 345 0.60 0.37 22.65
CA ASP A 345 1.35 1.06 23.71
C ASP A 345 2.38 0.17 24.42
N ARG A 346 2.38 -1.15 24.17
CA ARG A 346 3.21 -2.12 24.90
C ARG A 346 3.82 -3.16 23.96
N LEU A 347 5.08 -3.47 24.23
CA LEU A 347 5.81 -4.59 23.63
C LEU A 347 6.28 -5.53 24.72
N GLU A 348 6.03 -6.82 24.54
CA GLU A 348 6.56 -7.88 25.39
C GLU A 348 7.43 -8.80 24.56
N LEU A 349 8.68 -9.00 24.98
CA LEU A 349 9.56 -10.02 24.44
C LEU A 349 9.60 -11.22 25.38
N ARG A 350 9.45 -12.42 24.83
CA ARG A 350 9.26 -13.67 25.57
C ARG A 350 10.19 -14.75 25.07
N GLY A 351 10.61 -15.61 26.01
CA GLY A 351 11.41 -16.80 25.71
C GLY A 351 10.56 -17.99 25.27
N SER A 352 11.20 -19.09 24.94
CA SER A 352 10.57 -20.29 24.35
C SER A 352 9.51 -20.95 25.22
N ASN A 353 9.64 -20.82 26.55
CA ASN A 353 8.66 -21.30 27.54
C ASN A 353 7.59 -20.25 27.91
N GLY A 354 7.51 -19.14 27.16
CA GLY A 354 6.59 -18.02 27.43
C GLY A 354 7.03 -17.09 28.56
N SER A 355 8.20 -17.33 29.18
CA SER A 355 8.74 -16.44 30.22
C SER A 355 8.98 -15.05 29.67
N LEU A 356 8.58 -14.03 30.45
CA LEU A 356 8.76 -12.65 30.07
C LEU A 356 10.25 -12.28 30.19
N GLN A 357 10.84 -11.80 29.10
CA GLN A 357 12.24 -11.41 29.03
C GLN A 357 12.40 -9.91 29.20
N VAL A 358 11.64 -9.14 28.43
CA VAL A 358 11.65 -7.67 28.50
C VAL A 358 10.25 -7.14 28.23
N THR A 359 9.83 -6.14 29.01
CA THR A 359 8.64 -5.34 28.71
C THR A 359 9.06 -3.93 28.33
N PHE A 360 8.36 -3.36 27.35
CA PHE A 360 8.54 -1.99 26.92
C PHE A 360 7.21 -1.27 26.81
N SER A 361 7.27 0.06 26.85
CA SER A 361 6.18 0.95 26.48
C SER A 361 6.60 1.88 25.34
N SER A 362 5.65 2.29 24.51
CA SER A 362 5.90 3.26 23.45
C SER A 362 6.24 4.63 24.05
N PRO A 363 7.42 5.21 23.76
CA PRO A 363 7.76 6.58 24.14
C PRO A 363 7.16 7.55 23.11
N ALA A 364 5.84 7.54 22.94
CA ALA A 364 5.09 8.31 21.94
C ALA A 364 5.47 8.02 20.47
N VAL A 365 4.45 7.86 19.62
CA VAL A 365 4.62 7.77 18.16
C VAL A 365 5.30 9.06 17.69
N LEU A 366 6.51 8.94 17.12
CA LEU A 366 7.11 10.05 16.37
C LEU A 366 6.16 10.35 15.21
N ARG A 367 5.42 11.47 15.33
CA ARG A 367 4.58 12.02 14.27
C ARG A 367 5.38 12.87 13.31
#